data_AF-A0A7Y7DDQ4-F1
#
_entry.id   AF-A0A7Y7DDQ4-F1
#
_cell.length_a   1.000
_cell.length_b   1.000
_cell.length_c   1.000
_cell.angle_alpha   90.00
_cell.angle_beta   90.00
_cell.angle_gamma   90.00
#
_symmetry.space_group_name_H-M   'P 1'
#
loop_
_entity.id
_entity.type
_entity.pdbx_description
1 polymer ?
#
loop_
_entity_poly.entity_id
_entity_poly.type
_entity_poly.pdbx_seq_one_letter_code
_entity_poly.pdbx_strand_id
1 'polypeptide(L)'
;GLLKSHYAPSKEFILGDLNELVPEMLQLDKPFGVLSLNKRFSLDGPSPQFQLSPSGDLVEAAKNLFDYLRQLDQSGAMVIVAELMPEQGLGRAINDRLRRAAAKG
;
A
#
# COMPACT_ATOMS: atom_id res chain seq x y z
N GLY A 1 -3.69 -23.29 11.42
CA GLY A 1 -2.24 -23.53 11.54
C GLY A 1 -1.52 -22.32 11.00
N LEU A 2 -0.55 -21.78 11.75
CA LEU A 2 0.14 -20.51 11.52
C LEU A 2 0.31 -20.18 10.04
N LEU A 3 -0.21 -19.01 9.64
CA LEU A 3 -0.07 -18.46 8.29
C LEU A 3 1.41 -18.53 7.90
N LYS A 4 1.68 -19.30 6.84
CA LYS A 4 2.98 -19.36 6.19
C LYS A 4 3.40 -17.96 5.76
N SER A 5 4.32 -17.42 6.55
CA SER A 5 5.59 -16.85 6.11
C SER A 5 5.53 -15.66 5.15
N HIS A 6 5.78 -14.48 5.74
CA HIS A 6 6.44 -13.33 5.12
C HIS A 6 5.91 -12.90 3.75
N TYR A 7 4.79 -12.17 3.72
CA TYR A 7 4.39 -11.45 2.52
C TYR A 7 5.46 -10.41 2.15
N ALA A 8 6.09 -10.62 1.00
CA ALA A 8 6.86 -9.64 0.25
C ALA A 8 6.10 -9.49 -1.07
N PRO A 9 5.72 -8.27 -1.50
CA PRO A 9 5.12 -8.08 -2.80
C PRO A 9 6.06 -8.61 -3.88
N SER A 10 5.49 -9.24 -4.91
CA SER A 10 6.24 -9.62 -6.11
C SER A 10 6.49 -8.44 -7.05
N LYS A 11 5.72 -7.37 -6.85
CA LYS A 11 5.76 -6.12 -7.61
C LYS A 11 6.68 -5.08 -6.98
N GLU A 12 7.14 -4.17 -7.83
CA GLU A 12 7.83 -2.96 -7.40
C GLU A 12 6.96 -2.21 -6.38
N PHE A 13 7.55 -1.91 -5.21
CA PHE A 13 6.83 -1.33 -4.08
C PHE A 13 7.53 -0.06 -3.60
N ILE A 14 6.89 1.09 -3.81
CA ILE A 14 7.48 2.40 -3.54
C ILE A 14 6.80 3.01 -2.31
N LEU A 15 7.62 3.47 -1.37
CA LEU A 15 7.18 4.22 -0.19
C LEU A 15 7.52 5.70 -0.33
N GLY A 16 6.53 6.56 -0.12
CA GLY A 16 6.74 8.01 -0.15
C GLY A 16 5.45 8.79 0.12
N ASP A 17 5.45 10.08 -0.18
CA ASP A 17 4.25 10.91 -0.11
C ASP A 17 3.34 10.59 -1.31
N LEU A 18 2.16 10.04 -1.04
CA LEU A 18 1.21 9.71 -2.09
C LEU A 18 0.67 10.94 -2.84
N ASN A 19 0.76 12.15 -2.27
CA ASN A 19 0.43 13.39 -2.99
C ASN A 19 1.42 13.70 -4.11
N GLU A 20 2.63 13.18 -4.04
CA GLU A 20 3.68 13.35 -5.05
C GLU A 20 3.74 12.12 -5.97
N LEU A 21 3.73 10.92 -5.38
CA LEU A 21 3.85 9.67 -6.13
C LEU A 21 2.66 9.41 -7.06
N VAL A 22 1.42 9.71 -6.64
CA VAL A 22 0.25 9.43 -7.48
C VAL A 22 0.26 10.27 -8.77
N PRO A 23 0.46 11.60 -8.73
CA PRO A 23 0.64 12.39 -9.95
C PRO A 23 1.79 11.92 -10.84
N GLU A 24 2.91 11.49 -10.25
CA GLU A 24 4.05 10.94 -11.01
C GLU A 24 3.65 9.64 -11.73
N MET A 25 3.00 8.70 -11.04
CA MET A 25 2.56 7.44 -11.64
C MET A 25 1.53 7.65 -12.76
N LEU A 26 0.65 8.65 -12.64
CA LEU A 26 -0.30 9.01 -13.70
C LEU A 26 0.41 9.50 -14.99
N GLN A 27 1.59 10.12 -14.88
CA GLN A 27 2.37 10.57 -16.04
C GLN A 27 3.12 9.44 -16.74
N LEU A 28 3.46 8.36 -16.02
CA LEU A 28 4.25 7.25 -16.55
C LEU A 28 3.45 6.25 -17.40
N ASP A 29 2.12 6.42 -17.50
CA ASP A 29 1.19 5.52 -18.21
C ASP A 29 1.42 4.02 -17.89
N LYS A 30 1.83 3.74 -16.65
CA LYS A 30 2.12 2.39 -16.14
C LYS A 30 1.02 2.01 -15.15
N PRO A 31 0.38 0.84 -15.27
CA PRO A 31 -0.62 0.40 -14.29
C PRO A 31 -0.02 0.37 -12.88
N PHE A 32 -0.66 1.03 -11.94
CA PHE A 32 -0.21 1.09 -10.55
C PHE A 32 -1.36 0.94 -9.58
N GLY A 33 -1.04 0.52 -8.37
CA GLY A 33 -1.97 0.40 -7.27
C GLY A 33 -1.59 1.33 -6.12
N VAL A 34 -2.59 1.80 -5.38
CA VAL A 34 -2.38 2.74 -4.25
C VAL A 34 -2.81 2.09 -2.95
N LEU A 35 -1.94 2.13 -1.94
CA LEU A 35 -2.26 1.75 -0.57
C LEU A 35 -2.08 2.96 0.36
N SER A 36 -3.19 3.56 0.78
CA SER A 36 -3.20 4.71 1.69
C SER A 36 -3.72 4.32 3.07
N LEU A 37 -3.58 5.21 4.05
CA LEU A 37 -4.28 5.06 5.32
C LEU A 37 -5.79 5.23 5.10
N ASN A 38 -6.22 6.46 4.79
CA ASN A 38 -7.63 6.82 4.67
C ASN A 38 -7.94 7.67 3.42
N LYS A 39 -6.91 8.10 2.67
CA LYS A 39 -7.08 9.01 1.55
C LYS A 39 -7.49 8.28 0.28
N ARG A 40 -8.50 8.81 -0.42
CA ARG A 40 -8.85 8.40 -1.79
C ARG A 40 -8.12 9.31 -2.77
N PHE A 41 -7.58 8.75 -3.84
CA PHE A 41 -7.01 9.51 -4.94
C PHE A 41 -7.90 9.41 -6.18
N SER A 42 -7.99 10.49 -6.96
CA SER A 42 -8.57 10.45 -8.30
C SER A 42 -7.55 9.83 -9.24
N LEU A 43 -7.87 8.67 -9.79
CA LEU A 43 -7.02 7.93 -10.71
C LEU A 43 -7.71 7.89 -12.07
N ASP A 44 -6.96 8.12 -13.13
CA ASP A 44 -7.50 8.02 -14.50
C ASP A 44 -7.61 6.52 -14.87
N GLY A 45 -8.82 5.96 -14.76
CA GLY A 45 -9.10 4.57 -15.11
C GLY A 45 -9.10 3.57 -13.94
N PRO A 46 -9.09 2.25 -14.22
CA PRO A 46 -9.33 1.20 -13.23
C PRO A 46 -8.09 0.83 -12.40
N SER A 47 -7.35 1.83 -11.90
CA SER A 47 -6.21 1.59 -11.00
C SER A 47 -6.72 1.17 -9.61
N PRO A 48 -6.31 0.02 -9.07
CA PRO A 48 -6.78 -0.45 -7.78
C PRO A 48 -6.25 0.45 -6.66
N GLN A 49 -7.13 0.90 -5.78
CA GLN A 49 -6.75 1.64 -4.58
C GLN A 49 -7.44 1.06 -3.35
N PHE A 50 -6.71 0.97 -2.25
CA PHE A 50 -7.24 0.55 -0.97
C PHE A 50 -6.83 1.53 0.13
N GLN A 51 -7.81 1.91 0.95
CA GLN A 51 -7.60 2.62 2.19
C GLN A 51 -7.52 1.57 3.31
N LEU A 52 -6.38 1.47 3.98
CA LEU A 52 -6.20 0.55 5.10
C LEU A 52 -7.24 0.75 6.20
N SER A 53 -7.64 2.00 6.43
CA SER A 53 -8.72 2.37 7.33
C SER A 53 -9.34 3.69 6.87
N PRO A 54 -10.56 3.70 6.30
CA PRO A 54 -11.26 4.94 5.97
C PRO A 54 -11.47 5.87 7.19
N SER A 55 -11.51 5.30 8.40
CA SER A 55 -11.63 6.04 9.66
C SER A 55 -10.29 6.59 10.19
N GLY A 56 -9.16 6.11 9.68
CA GLY A 56 -7.82 6.43 10.19
C GLY A 56 -7.40 5.61 11.43
N ASP A 57 -8.19 4.63 11.84
CA ASP A 57 -7.87 3.73 12.95
C ASP A 57 -6.74 2.75 12.58
N LEU A 58 -5.64 2.80 13.35
CA LEU A 58 -4.48 1.95 13.13
C LEU A 58 -4.72 0.47 13.44
N VAL A 59 -5.73 0.14 14.25
CA VAL A 59 -6.18 -1.24 14.49
C VAL A 59 -6.87 -1.79 13.26
N GLU A 60 -7.76 -1.01 12.65
CA GLU A 60 -8.41 -1.36 11.37
C GLU A 60 -7.34 -1.50 10.27
N ALA A 61 -6.43 -0.52 10.19
CA ALA A 61 -5.35 -0.54 9.21
C ALA A 61 -4.46 -1.80 9.32
N ALA A 62 -4.09 -2.19 10.55
CA ALA A 62 -3.28 -3.38 10.79
C ALA A 62 -4.01 -4.67 10.37
N LYS A 63 -5.32 -4.75 10.59
CA LYS A 63 -6.15 -5.91 10.19
C LYS A 63 -6.23 -6.05 8.68
N ASN A 64 -6.40 -4.94 7.97
CA ASN A 64 -6.60 -4.93 6.52
C ASN A 64 -5.29 -5.03 5.71
N LEU A 65 -4.15 -4.73 6.33
CA LEU A 65 -2.85 -4.59 5.65
C LEU A 65 -2.50 -5.76 4.72
N PHE A 66 -2.53 -6.99 5.23
CA PHE A 66 -2.09 -8.14 4.44
C PHE A 66 -3.08 -8.49 3.33
N ASP A 67 -4.39 -8.35 3.59
CA ASP A 67 -5.42 -8.65 2.61
C ASP A 67 -5.39 -7.65 1.45
N TYR A 68 -5.19 -6.36 1.73
CA TYR A 68 -5.11 -5.34 0.69
C TYR A 68 -3.79 -5.37 -0.08
N LEU A 69 -2.67 -5.62 0.59
CA LEU A 69 -1.40 -5.86 -0.09
C LEU A 69 -1.51 -7.04 -1.07
N ARG A 70 -2.10 -8.16 -0.65
CA ARG A 70 -2.31 -9.32 -1.50
C ARG A 70 -3.24 -9.01 -2.68
N GLN A 71 -4.32 -8.27 -2.47
CA GLN A 71 -5.22 -7.87 -3.55
C GLN A 71 -4.53 -6.96 -4.57
N LEU A 72 -3.70 -6.02 -4.12
CA LEU A 72 -2.88 -5.18 -5.01
C LEU A 72 -1.86 -6.00 -5.79
N ASP A 73 -1.21 -6.97 -5.16
CA ASP A 73 -0.23 -7.85 -5.81
C ASP A 73 -0.86 -8.86 -6.76
N GLN A 74 -2.11 -9.24 -6.54
CA GLN A 74 -2.89 -10.07 -7.47
C GLN A 74 -3.61 -9.27 -8.56
N SER A 75 -3.65 -7.94 -8.46
CA SER A 75 -4.26 -7.07 -9.46
C SER A 75 -3.41 -6.92 -10.73
N GLY A 76 -3.91 -6.16 -11.71
CA GLY A 76 -3.15 -5.77 -12.91
C GLY A 76 -2.10 -4.67 -12.68
N ALA A 77 -1.96 -4.13 -11.46
CA ALA A 77 -0.92 -3.14 -11.16
C ALA A 77 0.48 -3.73 -11.38
N MET A 78 1.41 -2.94 -11.91
CA MET A 78 2.83 -3.28 -12.01
C MET A 78 3.66 -2.65 -10.87
N VAL A 79 3.20 -1.52 -10.33
CA VAL A 79 3.81 -0.82 -9.20
C VAL A 79 2.77 -0.66 -8.10
N ILE A 80 3.18 -0.79 -6.84
CA ILE A 80 2.35 -0.43 -5.69
C ILE A 80 3.02 0.77 -5.01
N VAL A 81 2.29 1.89 -4.89
CA VAL A 81 2.72 3.05 -4.12
C VAL A 81 2.00 3.09 -2.79
N ALA A 82 2.73 3.37 -1.71
CA ALA A 82 2.17 3.43 -0.36
C ALA A 82 2.80 4.57 0.47
N GLU A 83 2.07 5.00 1.50
CA GLU A 83 2.56 5.95 2.50
C GLU A 83 2.90 5.27 3.82
N LEU A 84 3.69 5.96 4.66
CA LEU A 84 3.91 5.53 6.04
C LEU A 84 2.76 6.00 6.93
N MET A 85 2.40 5.16 7.88
CA MET A 85 1.44 5.47 8.94
C MET A 85 2.10 6.37 10.01
N PRO A 86 1.31 7.04 10.88
CA PRO A 86 1.84 7.71 12.06
C PRO A 86 2.81 6.82 12.87
N GLU A 87 4.00 7.33 13.20
CA GLU A 87 5.09 6.59 13.88
C GLU A 87 4.83 6.38 15.39
N GLN A 88 3.64 5.88 15.73
CA GLN A 88 3.18 5.62 17.10
C GLN A 88 2.35 4.33 17.17
N GLY A 89 2.42 3.62 18.31
CA GLY A 89 1.63 2.41 18.55
C GLY A 89 1.72 1.40 17.41
N LEU A 90 0.57 0.98 16.89
CA LEU A 90 0.47 0.04 15.75
C LEU A 90 1.05 0.59 14.44
N GLY A 91 1.09 1.91 14.26
CA GLY A 91 1.63 2.52 13.04
C GLY A 91 3.10 2.19 12.82
N ARG A 92 3.91 2.11 13.89
CA ARG A 92 5.31 1.64 13.80
C ARG A 92 5.41 0.21 13.29
N ALA A 93 4.53 -0.67 13.76
CA ALA A 93 4.51 -2.07 13.34
C ALA A 93 4.04 -2.22 11.88
N ILE A 94 3.06 -1.42 11.45
CA ILE A 94 2.64 -1.36 10.05
C ILE A 94 3.80 -0.86 9.18
N ASN A 95 4.47 0.22 9.58
CA ASN A 95 5.60 0.81 8.84
C ASN A 95 6.77 -0.17 8.70
N ASP A 96 7.09 -0.94 9.75
CA ASP A 96 8.09 -2.01 9.67
C ASP A 96 7.71 -3.09 8.62
N ARG A 97 6.42 -3.39 8.44
CA ARG A 97 5.95 -4.31 7.40
C ARG A 97 6.02 -3.67 6.01
N LEU A 98 5.58 -2.43 5.86
CA LEU A 98 5.65 -1.66 4.62
C LEU A 98 7.11 -1.48 4.13
N ARG A 99 8.04 -1.12 5.02
CA ARG A 99 9.46 -0.97 4.67
C ARG A 99 10.08 -2.28 4.20
N ARG A 100 9.69 -3.42 4.79
CA ARG A 100 10.13 -4.74 4.30
C ARG A 100 9.51 -5.13 2.98
N ALA A 101 8.30 -4.65 2.68
CA ALA A 101 7.71 -4.81 1.35
C ALA A 101 8.52 -4.02 0.30
N ALA A 102 8.86 -2.76 0.60
CA ALA A 102 9.69 -1.91 -0.26
C ALA A 102 11.12 -2.44 -0.48
N ALA A 103 11.74 -3.05 0.53
CA ALA A 103 13.12 -3.53 0.45
C ALA A 103 13.31 -4.81 -0.38
N LYS A 104 12.22 -5.47 -0.80
CA LYS A 104 12.26 -6.76 -1.52
C LYS A 104 11.77 -6.68 -2.97
N GLY A 105 11.18 -5.55 -3.35
CA GLY A 105 10.71 -5.28 -4.72
C GLY A 105 11.75 -4.57 -5.56
#